data_AF-A0A382W1C3-F1
#
_entry.id   AF-A0A382W1C3-F1
#
_cell.length_a   1.000
_cell.length_b   1.000
_cell.length_c   1.000
_cell.angle_alpha   90.00
_cell.angle_beta   90.00
_cell.angle_gamma   90.00
#
_symmetry.space_group_name_H-M   'P 1'
#
loop_
_entity.id
_entity.type
_entity.pdbx_description
1 polymer ?
#
loop_
_entity_poly.entity_id
_entity_poly.type
_entity_poly.pdbx_seq_one_letter_code
_entity_poly.pdbx_strand_id
1 'polypeptide(L)'
;MSVILECISVIVKNSKIISNYPGGMDGFMNSIPGGHHCTDGEIMRVGFMHHDDTEKYVQFLESLGLIFVKNDKAIDICVIDFYYGPWSDYDWLDAGEFFPEDYPNKRILYARLVGSKLKKVE
;
A
#
# COMPACT_ATOMS: atom_id res chain seq x y z
N MET A 1 -9.98 -9.04 0.45
CA MET A 1 -10.61 -7.84 1.04
C MET A 1 -9.94 -6.63 0.36
N SER A 2 -10.09 -5.39 0.82
CA SER A 2 -9.42 -4.24 0.19
C SER A 2 -9.11 -3.15 1.22
N VAL A 3 -8.06 -2.37 0.97
CA VAL A 3 -7.71 -1.15 1.71
C VAL A 3 -8.11 0.08 0.92
N ILE A 4 -8.49 1.16 1.62
CA ILE A 4 -8.73 2.48 1.02
C ILE A 4 -7.40 3.21 0.87
N LEU A 5 -7.20 3.84 -0.29
CA LEU A 5 -6.04 4.66 -0.59
C LEU A 5 -6.38 6.14 -0.37
N GLU A 6 -5.49 6.84 0.32
CA GLU A 6 -5.63 8.25 0.69
C GLU A 6 -4.34 8.99 0.33
N CYS A 7 -4.48 10.20 -0.23
CA CYS A 7 -3.38 11.07 -0.66
C CYS A 7 -2.26 10.28 -1.38
N ILE A 8 -1.09 10.10 -0.77
CA ILE A 8 -0.04 9.20 -1.27
C ILE A 8 -0.04 7.94 -0.40
N SER A 9 -0.24 6.78 -1.02
CA SER A 9 -0.37 5.50 -0.32
C SER A 9 0.79 4.57 -0.67
N VAL A 10 1.58 4.20 0.34
CA VAL A 10 2.61 3.16 0.26
C VAL A 10 1.98 1.83 0.67
N ILE A 11 1.92 0.90 -0.27
CA ILE A 11 1.22 -0.38 -0.15
C ILE A 11 2.26 -1.50 -0.14
N VAL A 12 2.26 -2.34 0.89
CA VAL A 12 3.26 -3.38 1.11
C VAL A 12 2.59 -4.74 1.26
N LYS A 13 3.15 -5.79 0.66
CA LYS A 13 2.70 -7.17 0.88
C LYS A 13 2.95 -7.60 2.32
N ASN A 14 1.90 -8.01 3.05
CA ASN A 14 2.07 -8.51 4.41
C ASN A 14 2.94 -9.77 4.46
N SER A 15 2.85 -10.63 3.43
CA SER A 15 3.71 -11.82 3.33
C SER A 15 5.20 -11.47 3.31
N LYS A 16 5.56 -10.31 2.74
CA LYS A 16 6.94 -9.82 2.68
C LYS A 16 7.36 -9.09 3.93
N ILE A 17 6.43 -8.36 4.56
CA ILE A 17 6.65 -7.82 5.90
C ILE A 17 6.99 -8.96 6.86
N ILE A 18 6.18 -10.01 6.89
CA ILE A 18 6.37 -11.14 7.81
C ILE A 18 7.68 -11.88 7.54
N SER A 19 8.06 -12.10 6.27
CA SER A 19 9.23 -12.90 5.94
C SER A 19 10.55 -12.12 5.96
N ASN A 20 10.55 -10.83 5.61
CA ASN A 20 11.77 -10.08 5.34
C ASN A 20 12.00 -8.90 6.29
N TYR A 21 10.95 -8.34 6.89
CA TYR A 21 11.10 -7.15 7.74
C TYR A 21 11.67 -7.53 9.13
N PRO A 22 12.66 -6.80 9.66
CA PRO A 22 13.19 -7.07 11.00
C PRO A 22 12.09 -7.00 12.08
N GLY A 23 11.89 -8.08 12.83
CA GLY A 23 10.82 -8.19 13.81
C GLY A 23 9.44 -8.50 13.21
N GLY A 24 9.36 -8.83 11.91
CA GLY A 24 8.12 -9.22 11.23
C GLY A 24 7.06 -8.13 11.26
N MET A 25 5.80 -8.54 11.41
CA MET A 25 4.66 -7.62 11.45
C MET A 25 4.73 -6.66 12.63
N ASP A 26 5.09 -7.13 13.83
CA ASP A 26 5.17 -6.27 15.02
C ASP A 26 6.27 -5.21 14.86
N GLY A 27 7.43 -5.61 14.34
CA GLY A 27 8.52 -4.67 14.01
C GLY A 27 8.07 -3.63 12.99
N PHE A 28 7.34 -4.04 11.95
CA PHE A 28 6.79 -3.14 10.95
C PHE A 28 5.80 -2.15 11.56
N MET A 29 4.82 -2.63 12.33
CA MET A 29 3.81 -1.78 12.97
C MET A 29 4.43 -0.73 13.89
N ASN A 30 5.46 -1.11 14.66
CA ASN A 30 6.20 -0.19 15.53
C ASN A 30 7.03 0.85 14.78
N SER A 31 7.28 0.65 13.48
CA SER A 31 8.08 1.54 12.64
C SER A 31 7.26 2.49 11.76
N ILE A 32 5.93 2.31 11.69
CA ILE A 32 5.06 3.14 10.86
C ILE A 32 5.12 4.60 11.35
N PRO A 33 5.45 5.57 10.47
CA PRO A 33 5.42 6.97 10.85
C PRO A 33 3.98 7.46 10.99
N GLY A 34 3.59 7.85 12.21
CA GLY A 34 2.25 8.37 12.49
C GLY A 34 1.13 7.32 12.46
N GLY A 35 -0.10 7.76 12.67
CA GLY A 35 -1.27 6.89 12.87
C GLY A 35 -2.08 6.53 11.61
N HIS A 36 -1.58 6.83 10.41
CA HIS A 36 -2.36 6.71 9.17
C HIS A 36 -2.03 5.43 8.40
N HIS A 37 -2.48 4.29 8.92
CA HIS A 37 -2.34 3.01 8.25
C HIS A 37 -3.63 2.18 8.31
N CYS A 38 -3.78 1.25 7.37
CA CYS A 38 -4.80 0.22 7.45
C CYS A 38 -4.30 -1.06 6.76
N THR A 39 -4.90 -2.18 7.12
CA THR A 39 -4.56 -3.49 6.55
C THR A 39 -5.83 -4.28 6.33
N ASP A 40 -5.85 -5.04 5.24
CA ASP A 40 -6.92 -6.00 4.98
C ASP A 40 -6.52 -7.44 5.36
N GLY A 41 -5.35 -7.60 6.00
CA GLY A 41 -4.74 -8.87 6.36
C GLY A 41 -3.74 -9.39 5.32
N GLU A 42 -3.86 -9.00 4.05
CA GLU A 42 -2.95 -9.43 2.97
C GLU A 42 -1.99 -8.33 2.53
N ILE A 43 -2.43 -7.08 2.58
CA ILE A 43 -1.63 -5.89 2.29
C ILE A 43 -1.75 -4.86 3.42
N MET A 44 -0.66 -4.13 3.63
CA MET A 44 -0.59 -2.99 4.54
C MET A 44 -0.53 -1.71 3.70
N ARG A 45 -1.32 -0.71 4.05
CA ARG A 45 -1.25 0.64 3.48
C ARG A 45 -0.80 1.61 4.54
N VAL A 46 0.21 2.41 4.23
CA VAL A 46 0.64 3.57 5.02
C VAL A 46 0.44 4.84 4.19
N GLY A 47 -0.25 5.84 4.75
CA GLY A 47 -0.63 7.07 4.06
C GLY A 47 0.31 8.25 4.37
N PHE A 48 0.60 9.06 3.35
CA PHE A 48 1.47 10.23 3.40
C PHE A 48 0.81 11.42 2.72
N MET A 49 1.13 12.63 3.19
CA MET A 49 0.66 13.89 2.63
C MET A 49 1.66 14.54 1.66
N HIS A 50 2.95 14.16 1.75
CA HIS A 50 4.04 14.80 1.04
C HIS A 50 4.92 13.77 0.33
N HIS A 51 5.35 14.12 -0.89
CA HIS A 51 6.18 13.28 -1.74
C HIS A 51 7.52 12.95 -1.08
N ASP A 52 8.22 13.95 -0.55
CA ASP A 52 9.52 13.79 0.11
C ASP A 52 9.48 12.82 1.30
N ASP A 53 8.41 12.86 2.09
CA ASP A 53 8.24 11.94 3.22
C ASP A 53 7.94 10.52 2.75
N THR A 54 7.19 10.39 1.64
CA THR A 54 6.91 9.11 0.99
C THR A 54 8.20 8.48 0.46
N GLU A 55 9.02 9.24 -0.27
CA GLU A 55 10.30 8.77 -0.80
C GLU A 55 11.24 8.28 0.30
N LYS A 56 11.39 9.07 1.37
CA LYS A 56 12.21 8.69 2.53
C LYS A 56 11.70 7.40 3.18
N TYR A 57 10.39 7.23 3.28
CA TYR A 57 9.82 6.01 3.84
C TYR A 57 10.06 4.80 2.95
N VAL A 58 9.90 4.93 1.63
CA VAL A 58 10.23 3.86 0.68
C VAL A 58 11.70 3.47 0.78
N GLN A 59 12.62 4.45 0.79
CA GLN A 59 14.06 4.20 0.96
C GLN A 59 14.37 3.51 2.29
N PHE A 60 13.68 3.90 3.37
CA PHE A 60 13.79 3.23 4.66
C PHE A 60 13.35 1.77 4.58
N LEU A 61 12.20 1.48 3.97
CA LEU A 61 11.73 0.10 3.77
C LEU A 61 12.71 -0.74 2.92
N GLU A 62 13.29 -0.14 1.86
CA GLU A 62 14.30 -0.79 1.04
C GLU A 62 15.58 -1.11 1.82
N SER A 63 16.01 -0.20 2.70
CA SER A 63 17.14 -0.42 3.60
C SER A 63 16.95 -1.60 4.55
N LEU A 64 15.70 -2.01 4.78
CA LEU A 64 15.31 -3.13 5.63
C LEU A 64 15.00 -4.41 4.84
N GLY A 65 15.28 -4.42 3.54
CA GLY A 65 15.24 -5.62 2.69
C GLY A 65 13.91 -5.88 1.98
N LEU A 66 12.99 -4.90 1.99
CA LEU A 66 11.85 -4.90 1.07
C LEU A 66 12.27 -4.36 -0.29
N ILE A 67 11.61 -4.79 -1.36
CA ILE A 67 11.94 -4.34 -2.72
C ILE A 67 10.83 -3.42 -3.23
N PHE A 68 11.17 -2.18 -3.59
CA PHE A 68 10.21 -1.31 -4.28
C PHE A 68 10.10 -1.70 -5.76
N VAL A 69 11.04 -1.27 -6.59
CA VAL A 69 10.99 -1.48 -8.04
C VAL A 69 12.13 -2.39 -8.52
N LYS A 70 11.80 -3.36 -9.37
CA LYS A 70 12.78 -4.15 -10.12
C LYS A 70 12.27 -4.37 -11.54
N ASN A 71 13.10 -4.06 -12.53
CA ASN A 71 12.72 -4.10 -13.95
C ASN A 71 11.41 -3.32 -14.22
N ASP A 72 11.35 -2.08 -13.74
CA ASP A 72 10.20 -1.16 -13.88
C ASP A 72 8.89 -1.60 -13.24
N LYS A 73 8.91 -2.70 -12.46
CA LYS A 73 7.74 -3.22 -11.75
C LYS A 73 7.89 -3.19 -10.23
N ALA A 74 6.83 -2.77 -9.56
CA ALA A 74 6.63 -2.88 -8.12
C ALA A 74 6.67 -4.36 -7.67
N ILE A 75 7.52 -4.69 -6.68
CA ILE A 75 7.74 -6.06 -6.23
C ILE A 75 7.10 -6.35 -4.88
N ASP A 76 7.56 -5.72 -3.80
CA ASP A 76 7.01 -5.88 -2.45
C ASP A 76 6.24 -4.65 -2.01
N ILE A 77 6.63 -3.48 -2.54
CA ILE A 77 6.05 -2.17 -2.28
C ILE A 77 5.46 -1.63 -3.58
N CYS A 78 4.28 -1.00 -3.52
CA CYS A 78 3.70 -0.20 -4.59
C CYS A 78 3.29 1.16 -4.01
N VAL A 79 3.58 2.25 -4.73
CA VAL A 79 3.18 3.60 -4.31
C VAL A 79 2.16 4.12 -5.30
N ILE A 80 1.02 4.57 -4.78
CA ILE A 80 -0.06 5.16 -5.56
C ILE A 80 -0.36 6.55 -4.99
N ASP A 81 -0.23 7.56 -5.85
CA ASP A 81 -0.67 8.92 -5.59
C ASP A 81 -2.12 9.06 -6.07
N PHE A 82 -2.99 9.65 -5.23
CA PHE A 82 -4.40 9.84 -5.55
C PHE A 82 -4.61 10.66 -6.82
N TYR A 83 -3.77 11.66 -7.08
CA TYR A 83 -3.87 12.55 -8.23
C TYR A 83 -3.13 12.02 -9.45
N TYR A 84 -1.92 11.49 -9.25
CA TYR A 84 -1.02 11.14 -10.35
C TYR A 84 -1.00 9.64 -10.70
N GLY A 85 -1.63 8.80 -9.89
CA GLY A 85 -1.66 7.36 -10.08
C GLY A 85 -0.39 6.66 -9.56
N PRO A 86 -0.09 5.45 -10.06
CA PRO A 86 1.02 4.65 -9.55
C PRO A 86 2.38 5.18 -9.99
N TRP A 87 3.39 5.05 -9.13
CA TRP A 87 4.78 5.43 -9.44
C TRP A 87 5.52 4.39 -10.30
N SER A 88 4.98 3.18 -10.40
CA SER A 88 5.54 2.07 -11.20
C SER A 88 4.45 1.07 -11.59
N ASP A 89 4.71 0.28 -12.63
CA ASP A 89 3.81 -0.80 -13.02
C ASP A 89 3.76 -1.90 -11.95
N TYR A 90 2.65 -2.62 -11.86
CA TYR A 90 2.46 -3.68 -10.87
C TYR A 90 1.63 -4.84 -11.43
N ASP A 91 2.00 -6.07 -11.08
CA ASP A 91 1.26 -7.28 -11.50
C ASP A 91 0.51 -7.96 -10.34
N TRP A 92 0.88 -7.62 -9.09
CA TRP A 92 0.41 -8.32 -7.90
C TRP A 92 -0.71 -7.59 -7.15
N LEU A 93 -0.94 -6.33 -7.50
CA LEU A 93 -1.94 -5.47 -6.87
C LEU A 93 -3.07 -5.23 -7.87
N ASP A 94 -4.30 -5.22 -7.38
CA ASP A 94 -5.48 -4.78 -8.11
C ASP A 94 -5.94 -3.49 -7.43
N ALA A 95 -5.71 -2.36 -8.09
CA ALA A 95 -6.12 -1.04 -7.62
C ALA A 95 -7.13 -0.42 -8.58
N GLY A 96 -8.13 0.24 -8.02
CA GLY A 96 -9.21 0.80 -8.81
C GLY A 96 -9.87 1.98 -8.11
N GLU A 97 -10.86 2.54 -8.79
CA GLU A 97 -11.63 3.67 -8.31
C GLU A 97 -13.13 3.38 -8.38
N PHE A 98 -13.89 4.00 -7.48
CA PHE A 98 -15.34 4.04 -7.57
C PHE A 98 -15.88 5.35 -6.99
N PHE A 99 -17.12 5.67 -7.34
CA PHE A 99 -17.85 6.82 -6.86
C PHE A 99 -19.07 6.31 -6.08
N PRO A 100 -19.15 6.52 -4.76
CA PRO A 100 -20.31 6.10 -3.97
C PRO A 100 -21.60 6.74 -4.48
N GLU A 101 -22.71 6.00 -4.48
CA GLU A 101 -24.02 6.52 -4.91
C GLU A 101 -24.48 7.72 -4.09
N ASP A 102 -24.26 7.69 -2.78
CA ASP A 102 -24.62 8.80 -1.87
C ASP A 102 -23.74 10.04 -2.08
N TYR A 103 -22.56 9.86 -2.66
CA TYR A 103 -21.57 10.92 -2.87
C TYR A 103 -20.90 10.77 -4.24
N PRO A 104 -21.63 10.95 -5.36
CA PRO A 104 -21.14 10.61 -6.70
C PRO A 104 -20.00 11.51 -7.19
N ASN A 105 -19.74 12.62 -6.50
CA ASN A 105 -18.60 13.51 -6.77
C ASN A 105 -17.37 13.18 -5.91
N LYS A 106 -17.44 12.15 -5.06
CA LYS A 106 -16.33 11.70 -4.22
C LYS A 106 -15.72 10.46 -4.83
N ARG A 107 -14.56 10.62 -5.45
CA ARG A 107 -13.76 9.48 -5.92
C ARG A 107 -13.11 8.79 -4.74
N ILE A 108 -13.30 7.47 -4.63
CA ILE A 108 -12.60 6.62 -3.66
C ILE A 108 -11.68 5.69 -4.42
N LEU A 109 -10.42 5.65 -4.00
CA LEU A 109 -9.44 4.67 -4.48
C LEU A 109 -9.35 3.51 -3.50
N TYR A 110 -9.17 2.31 -4.04
CA TYR A 110 -8.95 1.10 -3.26
C TYR A 110 -7.84 0.27 -3.87
N ALA A 111 -7.25 -0.60 -3.05
CA ALA A 111 -6.33 -1.64 -3.51
C ALA A 111 -6.60 -2.96 -2.80
N ARG A 112 -6.27 -4.07 -3.48
CA ARG A 112 -6.28 -5.43 -2.93
C ARG A 112 -5.21 -6.28 -3.57
N LEU A 113 -4.83 -7.36 -2.91
CA LEU A 113 -3.95 -8.37 -3.50
C LEU A 113 -4.66 -9.10 -4.66
N VAL A 114 -4.00 -9.24 -5.80
CA VAL A 114 -4.51 -10.05 -6.93
C VAL A 114 -4.71 -11.50 -6.46
N GLY A 115 -5.89 -12.04 -6.73
CA GLY A 115 -6.25 -13.40 -6.31
C GLY A 115 -6.53 -13.55 -4.81
N SER A 116 -6.72 -12.45 -4.07
CA SER A 116 -7.16 -12.45 -2.66
C SER A 116 -8.36 -13.37 -2.46
N LYS A 117 -8.27 -14.25 -1.46
CA LYS A 117 -9.36 -15.16 -1.05
C LYS A 117 -10.15 -14.65 0.15
N LEU A 118 -9.72 -13.53 0.76
CA LEU A 118 -10.44 -12.91 1.86
C LEU A 118 -11.74 -12.30 1.32
N LYS A 119 -12.87 -12.97 1.58
CA LYS A 119 -14.20 -12.47 1.20
C LYS A 119 -14.48 -11.11 1.85
N LYS A 120 -15.25 -10.28 1.15
CA LYS A 120 -15.95 -9.13 1.76
C LYS A 120 -16.64 -9.62 3.03
N VAL A 121 -16.46 -8.91 4.14
CA VAL A 121 -17.45 -8.98 5.21
C VAL A 121 -18.74 -8.46 4.59
N GLU A 122 -19.75 -9.33 4.50
CA GLU A 122 -21.09 -9.00 4.02
C GLU A 122 -21.75 -7.95 4.92
#